data_AF-A0A0R1WJE5-F1
#
_entry.id   AF-A0A0R1WJE5-F1
#
_cell.length_a   1.000
_cell.length_b   1.000
_cell.length_c   1.000
_cell.angle_alpha   90.00
_cell.angle_beta   90.00
_cell.angle_gamma   90.00
#
_symmetry.space_group_name_H-M   'P 1'
#
loop_
_entity.id
_entity.type
_entity.pdbx_description
1 polymer ?
#
loop_
_entity_poly.entity_id
_entity_poly.type
_entity_poly.pdbx_seq_one_letter_code
_entity_poly.pdbx_strand_id
1 'polypeptide(L)' 'MKAEDDIFKNMKKLQDLKFSIYELSNRRVDFHSFDILTLQHLPNPIQLDDEFKSLKKDHTIEQIAWSIIKKYDL' A
#
# COMPACT_ATOMS: atom_id res chain seq x y z
N MET A 1 21.84 -2.81 17.13
CA MET A 1 21.07 -1.86 16.30
C MET A 1 20.80 -2.52 14.95
N LYS A 2 19.68 -3.25 14.82
CA LYS A 2 19.24 -3.89 13.54
C LYS A 2 17.72 -3.86 13.35
N ALA A 3 16.95 -3.59 14.41
CA ALA A 3 15.49 -3.58 14.35
C ALA A 3 14.92 -2.28 13.75
N GLU A 4 15.60 -1.14 13.92
CA GLU A 4 15.13 0.14 13.41
C GLU A 4 15.20 0.20 11.87
N ASP A 5 16.26 -0.36 11.27
CA ASP A 5 16.49 -0.34 9.82
C ASP A 5 15.37 -1.07 9.04
N ASP A 6 14.90 -2.20 9.56
CA ASP A 6 13.81 -2.97 8.94
C ASP A 6 12.46 -2.23 9.02
N ILE A 7 12.20 -1.50 10.11
CA ILE A 7 10.98 -0.71 10.26
C ILE A 7 10.99 0.46 9.26
N PHE A 8 12.09 1.22 9.18
CA PHE A 8 12.21 2.32 8.22
C PHE A 8 12.16 1.83 6.76
N LYS A 9 12.77 0.67 6.47
CA LYS A 9 12.75 0.09 5.13
C LYS A 9 11.35 -0.38 4.73
N ASN A 10 10.58 -0.96 5.65
CA ASN A 10 9.19 -1.32 5.38
C ASN A 10 8.30 -0.08 5.25
N MET A 11 8.51 0.94 6.08
CA MET A 11 7.77 2.21 6.00
C MET A 11 7.97 2.93 4.67
N LYS A 12 9.22 2.99 4.17
CA LYS A 12 9.53 3.54 2.85
C LYS A 12 8.83 2.75 1.73
N LYS A 13 8.90 1.42 1.77
CA LYS A 13 8.24 0.57 0.77
C LYS A 13 6.70 0.72 0.78
N LEU A 14 6.10 0.89 1.95
CA LEU A 14 4.66 1.15 2.09
C LEU A 14 4.28 2.53 1.55
N GLN A 15 5.15 3.53 1.73
CA GLN A 15 4.96 4.85 1.16
C GLN A 15 5.08 4.83 -0.37
N ASP A 16 6.10 4.17 -0.91
CA ASP A 16 6.25 3.92 -2.36
C ASP A 16 5.03 3.18 -2.91
N LEU A 17 4.55 2.14 -2.22
CA LEU A 17 3.34 1.39 -2.59
C LEU A 17 2.11 2.28 -2.68
N LYS A 18 1.92 3.16 -1.70
CA LYS A 18 0.82 4.12 -1.71
C LYS A 18 0.88 5.07 -2.91
N PHE A 19 2.07 5.59 -3.22
CA PHE A 19 2.27 6.42 -4.40
C PHE A 19 1.95 5.66 -5.69
N SER A 20 2.47 4.43 -5.83
CA SER A 20 2.14 3.60 -6.98
C SER A 20 0.64 3.33 -7.10
N ILE A 21 -0.04 3.03 -5.99
CA ILE A 21 -1.50 2.85 -6.00
C ILE A 21 -2.18 4.15 -6.44
N TYR A 22 -1.76 5.31 -5.93
CA TYR A 22 -2.34 6.59 -6.31
C TYR A 22 -2.15 6.92 -7.79
N GLU A 23 -0.94 6.73 -8.33
CA GLU A 23 -0.63 7.03 -9.72
C GLU A 23 -1.35 6.08 -10.69
N LEU A 24 -1.54 4.83 -10.30
CA LEU A 24 -2.15 3.80 -11.15
C LEU A 24 -3.68 3.69 -10.96
N SER A 25 -4.21 4.13 -9.83
CA SER A 25 -5.64 4.16 -9.52
C SER A 25 -6.34 5.25 -10.32
N ASN A 26 -7.43 4.89 -10.99
CA ASN A 26 -8.20 5.84 -11.80
C ASN A 26 -9.29 6.55 -10.96
N ARG A 27 -9.57 6.06 -9.74
CA ARG A 27 -10.44 6.72 -8.76
C ARG A 27 -9.65 7.63 -7.85
N ARG A 28 -10.34 8.70 -7.40
CA ARG A 28 -9.87 9.57 -6.32
C ARG A 28 -9.77 8.75 -5.05
N VAL A 29 -8.57 8.22 -4.78
CA VAL A 29 -8.21 7.72 -3.47
C VAL A 29 -8.23 8.92 -2.53
N ASP A 30 -9.08 8.88 -1.51
CA ASP A 30 -9.18 9.97 -0.55
C ASP A 30 -8.07 9.82 0.51
N PHE A 31 -7.08 10.71 0.45
CA PHE A 31 -5.92 10.67 1.33
C PHE A 31 -6.16 11.40 2.66
N HIS A 32 -7.36 11.94 2.89
CA HIS A 32 -7.60 12.83 4.03
C HIS A 32 -7.41 12.13 5.40
N SER A 33 -7.49 10.80 5.43
CA SER A 33 -7.12 9.98 6.58
C SER A 33 -5.88 9.14 6.25
N PHE A 34 -4.73 9.78 6.40
CA PHE A 34 -3.42 9.33 5.92
C PHE A 34 -2.76 8.28 6.85
N ASP A 35 -3.45 7.18 7.19
CA ASP A 35 -2.83 6.10 7.94
C ASP A 35 -1.84 5.35 7.03
N ILE A 36 -0.54 5.35 7.31
CA ILE A 36 0.51 4.79 6.40
C ILE A 36 0.19 3.33 6.00
N LEU A 37 -0.55 2.63 6.85
CA LEU A 37 -0.91 1.23 6.72
C LEU A 37 -2.30 1.00 6.10
N THR A 38 -3.11 2.04 5.92
CA THR A 38 -4.53 1.92 5.55
C THR A 38 -4.91 2.89 4.43
N LEU A 39 -5.61 2.39 3.42
CA LEU A 39 -6.25 3.18 2.38
C LEU A 39 -7.74 3.29 2.72
N GLN A 40 -8.27 4.51 2.89
CA GLN A 40 -9.71 4.67 3.08
C GLN A 40 -10.42 4.53 1.74
N HIS A 41 -10.87 3.31 1.46
CA HIS A 41 -11.76 3.00 0.36
C HIS A 41 -13.18 2.80 0.92
N LEU A 42 -14.19 3.32 0.23
CA LEU A 42 -15.59 3.09 0.60
C LEU A 42 -16.11 1.87 -0.16
N PRO A 43 -16.79 0.92 0.50
CA PRO A 43 -17.29 0.97 1.88
C PRO A 43 -16.32 0.44 2.95
N ASN A 44 -15.22 -0.21 2.57
CA ASN A 44 -14.30 -0.84 3.53
C ASN A 44 -12.85 -0.32 3.38
N PRO A 45 -12.21 0.13 4.48
CA PRO A 45 -10.82 0.51 4.44
C PRO A 45 -9.92 -0.68 4.09
N ILE A 46 -8.92 -0.45 3.25
CA ILE A 46 -7.98 -1.46 2.79
C ILE A 46 -6.74 -1.40 3.67
N GLN A 47 -6.40 -2.49 4.33
CA GLN A 47 -5.14 -2.61 5.08
C GLN A 47 -4.00 -2.94 4.12
N LEU A 48 -3.25 -1.91 3.72
CA LEU A 48 -2.11 -2.04 2.81
C LEU A 48 -0.96 -2.81 3.44
N ASP A 49 -0.79 -2.75 4.77
CA ASP A 49 0.25 -3.49 5.48
C ASP A 49 0.08 -5.01 5.36
N ASP A 50 -1.15 -5.51 5.52
CA ASP A 50 -1.46 -6.94 5.36
C ASP A 50 -1.25 -7.42 3.91
N GLU A 51 -1.77 -6.66 2.94
CA GLU A 51 -1.58 -6.98 1.51
C GLU A 51 -0.09 -6.93 1.13
N PHE A 52 0.63 -5.92 1.61
CA PHE A 52 2.07 -5.80 1.39
C PHE A 52 2.84 -6.92 2.07
N LYS A 53 2.54 -7.28 3.32
CA LYS A 53 3.21 -8.40 4.03
C LYS A 53 2.96 -9.75 3.34
N SER A 54 1.77 -9.94 2.80
CA SER A 54 1.40 -11.15 2.05
C SER A 54 2.16 -11.25 0.72
N LEU A 55 2.31 -10.12 0.01
CA LEU A 55 2.87 -10.11 -1.35
C LEU A 55 4.36 -9.74 -1.44
N LYS A 56 4.96 -9.11 -0.42
CA LYS A 56 6.36 -8.62 -0.41
C LYS A 56 7.43 -9.70 -0.61
N LYS A 57 7.07 -10.98 -0.45
CA LYS A 57 7.99 -12.12 -0.63
C LYS A 57 8.25 -12.43 -2.11
N ASP A 58 7.25 -12.23 -2.96
CA ASP A 58 7.28 -12.67 -4.37
C ASP A 58 7.02 -11.53 -5.37
N HIS A 59 6.55 -10.37 -4.91
CA HIS A 59 6.09 -9.29 -5.79
C HIS A 59 6.83 -7.98 -5.52
N THR A 60 7.10 -7.23 -6.58
CA THR A 60 7.61 -5.85 -6.48
C THR A 60 6.51 -4.90 -6.04
N ILE A 61 6.88 -3.72 -5.52
CA ILE A 61 5.92 -2.70 -5.04
C ILE A 61 4.85 -2.38 -6.09
N GLU A 62 5.24 -2.25 -7.35
CA GLU A 62 4.31 -1.98 -8.46
C GLU A 62 3.33 -3.15 -8.70
N GLN A 63 3.80 -4.39 -8.63
CA GLN A 63 2.94 -5.57 -8.77
C GLN A 63 1.95 -5.70 -7.61
N ILE A 64 2.39 -5.33 -6.41
CA ILE A 64 1.54 -5.25 -5.21
C ILE A 64 0.49 -4.15 -5.42
N ALA A 65 0.89 -2.97 -5.90
CA ALA A 65 -0.02 -1.86 -6.19
C ALA A 65 -1.09 -2.28 -7.21
N TRP A 66 -0.68 -2.88 -8.32
CA TRP A 66 -1.59 -3.41 -9.34
C TRP A 66 -2.53 -4.48 -8.80
N SER A 67 -2.03 -5.37 -7.94
CA SER A 67 -2.86 -6.39 -7.30
C SER A 67 -3.93 -5.77 -6.41
N ILE A 68 -3.58 -4.75 -5.63
CA ILE A 68 -4.50 -4.02 -4.76
C ILE A 68 -5.53 -3.25 -5.60
N ILE A 69 -5.08 -2.49 -6.61
CA ILE A 69 -5.98 -1.77 -7.52
C ILE A 69 -6.98 -2.70 -8.17
N LYS A 70 -6.52 -3.84 -8.71
CA LYS A 70 -7.39 -4.81 -9.37
C LYS A 70 -8.34 -5.51 -8.39
N LYS A 71 -7.88 -5.80 -7.17
CA LYS A 71 -8.67 -6.48 -6.13
C LYS A 71 -9.78 -5.59 -5.58
N TYR A 72 -9.52 -4.29 -5.47
CA TYR A 72 -10.43 -3.31 -4.88
C TYR A 72 -11.05 -2.35 -5.90
N ASP A 73 -10.81 -2.56 -7.20
CA ASP A 73 -11.34 -1.75 -8.31
C ASP A 73 -11.08 -0.23 -8.09
N LEU A 74 -9.83 0.11 -7.79
CA LEU A 74 -9.39 1.50 -7.55
C LEU A 74 -9.13 2.25 -8.87
#